data_AF-A0A9E5TKF9-F1
#
_entry.id   AF-A0A9E5TKF9-F1
#
_cell.length_a   1.000
_cell.length_b   1.000
_cell.length_c   1.000
_cell.angle_alpha   90.00
_cell.angle_beta   90.00
_cell.angle_gamma   90.00
#
_symmetry.space_group_name_H-M   'P 1'
#
loop_
_entity.id
_entity.type
_entity.pdbx_description
1 polymer ?
#
loop_
_entity_poly.entity_id
_entity_poly.type
_entity_poly.pdbx_seq_one_letter_code
_entity_poly.pdbx_strand_id
1 'polypeptide(L)'
;MSEELGRYLAQVANQMSVEPAAEKEILREIRVHLEDSAAELQEGGLGREESLAQAISNFGEAREVGRMLGLIHSDSANQAVLAAFLPVALALTFKWILLPLLGSLGHWQGSPTPFVFASLAVLALLVPGLTLRKWRYGYGVWAFFSLVTIAQM
;
A
#
# COMPACT_ATOMS: atom_id res chain seq x y z
N MET A 1 -12.20 -29.04 -14.97
CA MET A 1 -11.39 -28.54 -13.83
C MET A 1 -10.79 -27.15 -14.06
N SER A 2 -9.86 -26.92 -15.01
CA SER A 2 -9.17 -25.61 -15.08
C SER A 2 -10.04 -24.45 -15.58
N GLU A 3 -11.06 -24.72 -16.41
CA GLU A 3 -11.89 -23.66 -16.98
C GLU A 3 -12.82 -23.00 -15.95
N GLU A 4 -13.48 -23.78 -15.09
CA GLU A 4 -14.38 -23.22 -14.07
C GLU A 4 -13.62 -22.39 -13.04
N LEU A 5 -12.53 -22.94 -12.51
CA LEU A 5 -11.62 -22.22 -11.63
C LEU A 5 -11.03 -20.99 -12.32
N GLY A 6 -10.65 -21.10 -13.60
CA GLY A 6 -10.17 -19.98 -14.39
C GLY A 6 -11.21 -18.86 -14.53
N ARG A 7 -12.47 -19.21 -14.81
CA ARG A 7 -13.58 -18.24 -14.88
C ARG A 7 -13.85 -17.59 -13.53
N TYR A 8 -13.84 -18.36 -12.45
CA TYR A 8 -14.02 -17.85 -11.10
C TYR A 8 -12.93 -16.83 -10.74
N LEU A 9 -11.65 -17.21 -10.92
CA LEU A 9 -10.52 -16.32 -10.65
C LEU A 9 -10.53 -15.07 -11.52
N ALA A 10 -10.92 -15.17 -12.79
CA ALA A 10 -11.06 -14.01 -13.68
C ALA A 10 -12.18 -13.07 -13.21
N GLN A 11 -13.30 -13.58 -12.69
CA GLN A 11 -14.35 -12.76 -12.12
C GLN A 11 -13.91 -12.07 -10.82
N VAL A 12 -13.18 -12.78 -9.94
CA VAL A 12 -12.57 -12.19 -8.74
C VAL A 12 -11.63 -11.05 -9.12
N ALA A 13 -10.72 -11.29 -10.06
CA ALA A 13 -9.76 -10.30 -10.56
C ALA A 13 -10.47 -9.04 -11.09
N ASN A 14 -11.53 -9.21 -11.88
CA ASN A 14 -12.30 -8.09 -12.44
C ASN A 14 -12.96 -7.19 -11.38
N GLN A 15 -13.12 -7.64 -10.14
CA GLN A 15 -13.64 -6.81 -9.05
C GLN A 15 -12.55 -6.28 -8.11
N MET A 16 -11.32 -6.78 -8.24
CA MET A 16 -10.18 -6.33 -7.45
C MET A 16 -9.52 -5.12 -8.13
N SER A 17 -9.62 -3.94 -7.52
CA SER A 17 -8.83 -2.77 -7.94
C SER A 17 -7.56 -2.68 -7.08
N VAL A 18 -6.56 -3.52 -7.40
CA VAL A 18 -5.28 -3.61 -6.67
C VAL A 18 -4.08 -3.52 -7.62
N GLU A 19 -2.88 -3.36 -7.09
CA GLU A 19 -1.67 -3.37 -7.91
C GLU A 19 -1.44 -4.74 -8.59
N PRO A 20 -0.93 -4.78 -9.83
CA PRO A 20 -0.79 -6.03 -10.59
C PRO A 20 0.03 -7.13 -9.89
N ALA A 21 1.06 -6.74 -9.11
CA ALA A 21 1.88 -7.69 -8.35
C ALA A 21 1.08 -8.32 -7.20
N ALA A 22 0.27 -7.52 -6.50
CA ALA A 22 -0.60 -7.99 -5.43
C ALA A 22 -1.74 -8.85 -5.99
N GLU A 23 -2.35 -8.43 -7.11
CA GLU A 23 -3.38 -9.21 -7.79
C GLU A 23 -2.90 -10.63 -8.11
N LYS A 24 -1.74 -10.75 -8.75
CA LYS A 24 -1.17 -12.04 -9.13
C LYS A 24 -0.94 -12.95 -7.93
N GLU A 25 -0.44 -12.40 -6.83
CA GLU A 25 -0.17 -13.17 -5.62
C GLU A 25 -1.46 -13.64 -4.94
N ILE A 26 -2.45 -12.75 -4.81
CA ILE A 26 -3.76 -13.07 -4.23
C ILE A 26 -4.45 -14.16 -5.07
N LEU A 27 -4.47 -14.05 -6.39
CA LEU A 27 -5.09 -15.06 -7.26
C LEU A 27 -4.36 -16.41 -7.18
N ARG A 28 -3.03 -16.40 -6.97
CA ARG A 28 -2.25 -17.63 -6.74
C ARG A 28 -2.65 -18.29 -5.42
N GLU A 29 -2.79 -17.51 -4.35
CA GLU A 29 -3.20 -18.02 -3.04
C GLU A 29 -4.63 -18.59 -3.06
N ILE A 30 -5.58 -17.87 -3.66
CA ILE A 30 -6.96 -18.35 -3.83
C ILE A 30 -7.00 -19.66 -4.62
N ARG A 31 -6.22 -19.75 -5.71
CA ARG A 31 -6.14 -20.98 -6.50
C ARG A 31 -5.68 -22.16 -5.65
N VAL A 32 -4.58 -22.01 -4.93
CA VAL A 32 -4.02 -23.07 -4.08
C VAL A 32 -5.05 -23.49 -3.03
N HIS A 33 -5.68 -22.53 -2.36
CA HIS A 33 -6.67 -22.82 -1.33
C HIS A 33 -7.90 -23.57 -1.87
N LEU A 34 -8.39 -23.21 -3.05
CA LEU A 34 -9.50 -23.91 -3.71
C LEU A 34 -9.11 -25.31 -4.18
N GLU A 35 -7.89 -25.48 -4.68
CA GLU A 35 -7.35 -26.78 -5.08
C GLU A 35 -7.17 -27.72 -3.87
N ASP A 36 -6.64 -27.20 -2.76
CA ASP A 36 -6.51 -27.93 -1.49
C ASP A 36 -7.89 -28.33 -0.93
N SER A 37 -8.83 -27.39 -0.88
CA SER A 37 -10.21 -27.66 -0.43
C SER A 37 -10.90 -28.71 -1.31
N ALA A 38 -10.68 -28.66 -2.62
CA ALA A 38 -11.23 -29.64 -3.55
C ALA A 38 -10.57 -31.03 -3.39
N ALA A 39 -9.30 -31.10 -2.98
CA ALA A 39 -8.63 -32.36 -2.67
C ALA A 39 -9.21 -32.99 -1.39
N GLU A 40 -9.42 -32.21 -0.34
CA GLU A 40 -10.06 -32.67 0.91
C GLU A 40 -11.47 -33.22 0.66
N LEU A 41 -12.26 -32.53 -0.18
CA LEU A 41 -13.60 -33.01 -0.57
C LEU A 41 -13.56 -34.31 -1.38
N GLN A 42 -12.54 -34.50 -2.22
CA GLN A 42 -12.33 -35.76 -2.94
C GLN A 42 -11.96 -36.90 -2.00
N GLU A 43 -11.12 -36.65 -0.99
CA GLU A 43 -10.81 -37.63 0.06
C GLU A 43 -12.07 -38.01 0.86
N GLY A 44 -13.02 -37.08 1.01
CA GLY A 44 -14.35 -37.30 1.55
C GLY A 44 -15.31 -38.09 0.65
N GLY A 45 -14.89 -38.46 -0.56
CA GLY A 45 -15.64 -39.31 -1.49
C GLY A 45 -16.44 -38.58 -2.57
N LEU A 46 -16.33 -37.25 -2.69
CA LEU A 46 -16.92 -36.51 -3.80
C LEU A 46 -16.14 -36.72 -5.11
N GLY A 47 -16.87 -36.64 -6.23
CA GLY A 47 -16.25 -36.62 -7.55
C GLY A 47 -15.38 -35.38 -7.75
N ARG A 48 -14.33 -35.50 -8.56
CA ARG A 48 -13.36 -34.42 -8.78
C ARG A 48 -13.97 -33.08 -9.22
N GLU A 49 -14.96 -33.10 -10.11
CA GLU A 49 -15.62 -31.86 -10.57
C GLU A 49 -16.56 -31.29 -9.52
N GLU A 50 -17.31 -32.16 -8.82
CA GLU A 50 -18.20 -31.77 -7.73
C GLU A 50 -17.43 -31.16 -6.57
N SER A 51 -16.26 -31.71 -6.23
CA SER A 51 -15.39 -31.17 -5.19
C SER A 51 -14.90 -29.76 -5.50
N LEU A 52 -14.55 -29.47 -6.76
CA LEU A 52 -14.13 -28.13 -7.15
C LEU A 52 -15.30 -27.15 -7.13
N ALA A 53 -16.45 -27.53 -7.68
CA ALA A 53 -17.65 -26.70 -7.67
C ALA A 53 -18.09 -26.40 -6.22
N GLN A 54 -18.03 -27.40 -5.35
CA GLN A 54 -18.33 -27.26 -3.92
C GLN A 54 -17.29 -26.38 -3.21
N ALA A 55 -16.00 -26.53 -3.51
CA ALA A 55 -14.95 -25.67 -2.96
C ALA A 55 -15.16 -24.20 -3.35
N ILE A 56 -15.48 -23.93 -4.63
CA ILE A 56 -15.82 -22.58 -5.12
C ILE A 56 -17.07 -22.06 -4.41
N SER A 57 -18.13 -22.87 -4.32
CA SER A 57 -19.36 -22.49 -3.64
C SER A 57 -19.14 -22.17 -2.16
N ASN A 58 -18.26 -22.92 -1.48
CA ASN A 58 -17.92 -22.70 -0.07
C ASN A 58 -17.10 -21.42 0.12
N PHE A 59 -16.23 -21.10 -0.85
CA PHE A 59 -15.39 -19.91 -0.82
C PHE A 59 -16.20 -18.62 -1.05
N GLY A 60 -17.29 -18.72 -1.82
CA GLY A 60 -18.31 -17.69 -1.96
C GLY A 60 -18.40 -17.08 -3.35
N GLU A 61 -19.23 -16.04 -3.47
CA GLU A 61 -19.48 -15.35 -4.73
C GLU A 61 -18.26 -14.54 -5.19
N ALA A 62 -17.79 -14.80 -6.42
CA ALA A 62 -16.59 -14.18 -6.98
C ALA A 62 -16.62 -12.65 -6.88
N ARG A 63 -17.79 -12.07 -7.10
CA ARG A 63 -17.99 -10.62 -7.06
C ARG A 63 -17.75 -10.05 -5.66
N GLU A 64 -18.28 -10.71 -4.64
CA GLU A 64 -18.18 -10.23 -3.26
C GLU A 64 -16.78 -10.43 -2.70
N VAL A 65 -16.17 -11.60 -2.99
CA VAL A 65 -14.78 -11.88 -2.64
C VAL A 65 -13.85 -10.84 -3.24
N GLY A 66 -13.95 -10.58 -4.54
CA GLY A 66 -13.11 -9.59 -5.21
C GLY A 66 -13.31 -8.17 -4.67
N ARG A 67 -14.54 -7.78 -4.33
CA ARG A 67 -14.84 -6.49 -3.71
C ARG A 67 -14.20 -6.35 -2.32
N MET A 68 -14.34 -7.36 -1.46
CA MET A 68 -13.74 -7.36 -0.12
C MET A 68 -12.21 -7.31 -0.19
N LEU A 69 -11.59 -8.09 -1.08
CA LEU A 69 -10.15 -8.08 -1.30
C LEU A 69 -9.66 -6.72 -1.81
N GLY A 70 -10.42 -6.10 -2.73
CA GLY A 70 -10.18 -4.76 -3.21
C GLY A 70 -10.23 -3.72 -2.10
N LEU A 71 -11.20 -3.79 -1.19
CA LEU A 71 -11.31 -2.85 -0.05
C LEU A 71 -10.12 -2.96 0.90
N ILE A 72 -9.65 -4.18 1.21
CA ILE A 72 -8.51 -4.39 2.11
C ILE A 72 -7.19 -3.89 1.49
N HIS A 73 -7.04 -4.00 0.17
CA HIS A 73 -5.79 -3.69 -0.53
C HIS A 73 -5.72 -2.29 -1.16
N SER A 74 -6.85 -1.71 -1.57
CA SER A 74 -6.92 -0.34 -2.14
C SER A 74 -6.45 0.73 -1.16
N ASP A 75 -6.73 0.53 0.13
CA ASP A 75 -6.29 1.43 1.19
C ASP A 75 -4.76 1.48 1.29
N SER A 76 -4.07 0.38 0.94
CA SER A 76 -2.61 0.31 0.98
C SER A 76 -1.92 1.12 -0.13
N ALA A 77 -2.52 1.20 -1.32
CA ALA A 77 -1.97 1.97 -2.44
C ALA A 77 -2.16 3.47 -2.20
N ASN A 78 -3.35 3.88 -1.75
CA ASN A 78 -3.61 5.28 -1.37
C ASN A 78 -2.72 5.71 -0.20
N GLN A 79 -2.55 4.85 0.81
CA GLN A 79 -1.63 5.10 1.92
C GLN A 79 -0.16 5.19 1.44
N ALA A 80 0.27 4.38 0.48
CA ALA A 80 1.62 4.46 -0.07
C ALA A 80 1.86 5.75 -0.89
N VAL A 81 0.87 6.18 -1.67
CA VAL A 81 0.93 7.45 -2.40
C VAL A 81 0.93 8.63 -1.44
N LEU A 82 0.04 8.65 -0.45
CA LEU A 82 0.03 9.67 0.61
C LEU A 82 1.34 9.67 1.40
N ALA A 83 1.87 8.50 1.76
CA ALA A 83 3.16 8.35 2.42
C ALA A 83 4.32 8.98 1.65
N ALA A 84 4.33 8.81 0.33
CA ALA A 84 5.38 9.34 -0.53
C ALA A 84 5.18 10.84 -0.83
N PHE A 85 3.94 11.27 -1.04
CA PHE A 85 3.62 12.64 -1.45
C PHE A 85 3.63 13.63 -0.28
N LEU A 86 3.08 13.23 0.87
CA LEU A 86 2.87 14.13 2.01
C LEU A 86 4.18 14.78 2.53
N PRO A 87 5.31 14.06 2.69
CA PRO A 87 6.56 14.67 3.11
C PRO A 87 7.08 15.70 2.10
N VAL A 88 6.95 15.41 0.80
CA VAL A 88 7.41 16.31 -0.28
C VAL A 88 6.55 17.56 -0.34
N ALA A 89 5.22 17.41 -0.29
CA ALA A 89 4.29 18.52 -0.29
C ALA A 89 4.51 19.44 0.93
N LEU A 90 4.71 18.86 2.12
CA LEU A 90 5.03 19.61 3.33
C LEU A 90 6.37 20.34 3.22
N ALA A 91 7.43 19.68 2.74
CA ALA A 91 8.75 20.29 2.58
C ALA A 91 8.73 21.47 1.58
N LEU A 92 8.04 21.32 0.45
CA LEU A 92 7.89 22.38 -0.55
C LEU A 92 7.06 23.56 -0.02
N THR A 93 5.93 23.28 0.62
CA THR A 93 5.09 24.31 1.25
C THR A 93 5.87 25.06 2.32
N PHE A 94 6.65 24.34 3.13
CA PHE A 94 7.47 24.95 4.16
C PHE A 94 8.56 25.86 3.57
N LYS A 95 9.30 25.37 2.57
CA LYS A 95 10.40 26.11 1.93
C LYS A 95 9.93 27.36 1.20
N TRP A 96 8.87 27.25 0.41
CA TRP A 96 8.48 28.30 -0.53
C TRP A 96 7.39 29.24 -0.02
N ILE A 97 6.63 28.84 1.01
CA ILE A 97 5.54 29.67 1.55
C ILE A 97 5.84 30.08 2.99
N LEU A 98 6.05 29.12 3.89
CA LEU A 98 6.20 29.43 5.32
C LEU A 98 7.49 30.18 5.65
N LEU A 99 8.64 29.77 5.10
CA LEU A 99 9.92 30.46 5.35
C LEU A 99 9.91 31.94 4.92
N PRO A 100 9.52 32.31 3.68
CA PRO A 100 9.48 33.72 3.29
C PRO A 100 8.40 34.50 4.03
N LEU A 101 7.27 33.87 4.40
CA LEU A 101 6.22 34.52 5.20
C LEU A 101 6.67 34.79 6.65
N LEU A 102 7.38 33.86 7.29
CA LEU A 102 7.96 34.10 8.62
C LEU A 102 9.11 35.12 8.56
N GLY A 103 9.91 35.08 7.49
CA GLY A 103 10.98 36.03 7.25
C GLY A 103 10.48 37.45 6.97
N SER A 104 9.30 37.61 6.38
CA SER A 104 8.69 38.93 6.16
C SER A 104 8.05 39.50 7.43
N LEU A 105 7.62 38.64 8.36
CA LEU A 105 6.99 39.05 9.63
C LEU A 105 7.99 39.37 10.74
N GLY A 106 9.27 39.02 10.61
CA GLY A 106 10.26 39.28 11.64
C GLY A 106 11.61 39.69 11.08
N HIS A 107 12.06 40.91 11.41
CA HIS A 107 13.42 41.38 11.15
C HIS A 107 14.45 40.67 12.08
N TRP A 108 14.55 39.35 12.07
CA TRP A 108 15.43 38.64 12.99
C TRP A 108 16.91 38.83 12.59
N GLN A 109 17.56 39.82 13.20
CA GLN A 109 18.97 40.20 12.98
C GLN A 109 19.97 39.32 13.75
N GLY A 110 19.54 38.23 14.37
CA GLY A 110 20.40 37.27 15.08
C GLY A 110 19.94 35.85 14.79
N SER A 111 20.78 35.08 14.10
CA SER A 111 20.48 33.76 13.54
C SER A 111 20.20 32.68 14.61
N PRO A 112 18.98 32.13 14.70
CA PRO A 112 18.71 30.83 15.31
C PRO A 112 18.51 29.75 14.23
N THR A 113 19.00 30.00 13.01
CA THR A 113 18.74 29.21 11.81
C THR A 113 19.01 27.71 12.01
N PRO A 114 20.14 27.24 12.56
CA PRO A 114 20.42 25.80 12.56
C PRO A 114 19.48 24.98 13.48
N PHE A 115 19.04 25.52 14.61
CA PHE A 115 18.23 24.76 15.58
C PHE A 115 16.77 24.61 15.14
N VAL A 116 16.18 25.64 14.53
CA VAL A 116 14.81 25.58 14.00
C VAL A 116 14.76 24.63 12.80
N PHE A 117 15.76 24.69 11.90
CA PHE A 117 15.88 23.75 10.79
C PHE A 117 16.13 22.32 11.27
N ALA A 118 16.99 22.10 12.26
CA ALA A 118 17.25 20.78 12.81
C ALA A 118 16.01 20.18 13.51
N SER A 119 15.26 20.96 14.27
CA SER A 119 14.05 20.49 14.96
C SER A 119 12.90 20.21 13.98
N LEU A 120 12.74 21.01 12.92
CA LEU A 120 11.81 20.71 11.83
C LEU A 120 12.22 19.50 11.00
N ALA A 121 13.52 19.32 10.74
CA ALA A 121 14.03 18.13 10.06
C ALA A 121 13.77 16.87 10.90
N VAL A 122 13.98 16.92 12.21
CA VAL A 122 13.68 15.83 13.14
C VAL A 122 12.17 15.55 13.21
N LEU A 123 11.32 16.58 13.23
CA LEU A 123 9.87 16.39 13.22
C LEU A 123 9.41 15.76 11.89
N ALA A 124 9.93 16.23 10.75
CA ALA A 124 9.70 15.65 9.43
C ALA A 124 10.24 14.22 9.29
N LEU A 125 11.25 13.85 10.08
CA LEU A 125 11.80 12.49 10.22
C LEU A 125 10.87 11.55 11.00
N LEU A 126 10.25 12.07 12.06
CA LEU A 126 9.46 11.28 13.00
C LEU A 126 8.04 11.02 12.50
N VAL A 127 7.45 11.95 11.76
CA VAL A 127 6.06 11.86 11.28
C VAL A 127 5.81 10.64 10.38
N PRO A 128 6.64 10.30 9.38
CA PRO A 128 6.43 9.12 8.54
C PRO A 128 6.61 7.81 9.31
N GLY A 129 7.57 7.76 10.25
CA GLY A 129 7.79 6.59 11.10
C GLY A 129 6.60 6.30 12.01
N LEU A 130 5.95 7.34 12.55
CA LEU A 130 4.82 7.16 13.46
C LEU A 130 3.48 6.89 12.76
N THR A 131 3.35 7.22 11.47
CA THR A 131 2.04 7.17 10.76
C THR A 131 1.89 6.02 9.77
N LEU A 132 2.98 5.39 9.32
CA LEU A 132 2.91 4.42 8.23
C LEU A 132 3.20 2.99 8.71
N ARG A 133 2.20 2.09 8.58
CA ARG A 133 2.27 0.70 9.07
C ARG A 133 3.21 -0.21 8.26
N LYS A 134 3.66 0.19 7.06
CA LYS A 134 4.60 -0.59 6.21
C LYS A 134 5.94 0.14 6.04
N TRP A 135 6.81 -0.04 7.02
CA TRP A 135 8.06 0.71 7.22
C TRP A 135 9.15 0.49 6.14
N ARG A 136 9.15 -0.59 5.37
CA ARG A 136 10.35 -1.02 4.62
C ARG A 136 10.65 -0.21 3.34
N TYR A 137 9.66 0.39 2.69
CA TYR A 137 9.85 1.12 1.43
C TYR A 137 9.92 2.65 1.61
N GLY A 138 9.31 3.17 2.69
CA GLY A 138 9.33 4.59 3.01
C GLY A 138 10.75 5.12 3.27
N TYR A 139 11.58 4.38 4.03
CA TYR A 139 12.93 4.81 4.36
C TYR A 139 13.88 4.89 3.16
N GLY A 140 13.70 4.08 2.12
CA GLY A 140 14.59 4.09 0.95
C GLY A 140 14.46 5.37 0.13
N VAL A 141 13.22 5.73 -0.22
CA VAL A 141 12.90 6.97 -0.94
C VAL A 141 13.22 8.19 -0.07
N TRP A 142 12.98 8.07 1.23
CA TRP A 142 13.18 9.15 2.20
C TRP A 142 14.67 9.42 2.52
N ALA A 143 15.51 8.38 2.61
CA ALA A 143 16.96 8.52 2.76
C ALA A 143 17.61 9.12 1.50
N PHE A 144 17.14 8.72 0.31
CA PHE A 144 17.58 9.32 -0.95
C PHE A 144 17.26 10.82 -0.99
N PHE A 145 16.04 11.21 -0.64
CA PHE A 145 15.62 12.61 -0.63
C PHE A 145 16.40 13.45 0.40
N SER A 146 16.65 12.89 1.58
CA SER A 146 17.44 13.54 2.62
C SER A 146 18.88 13.77 2.17
N LEU A 147 19.50 12.80 1.50
CA LEU A 147 20.84 12.94 0.92
C LEU A 147 20.89 14.02 -0.17
N VAL A 148 19.91 14.06 -1.08
CA VAL A 148 19.83 15.09 -2.12
C VAL A 148 19.67 16.49 -1.51
N THR A 149 18.87 16.61 -0.46
CA THR A 149 18.63 17.90 0.21
C THR A 149 19.89 18.39 0.93
N ILE A 150 20.64 17.50 1.59
CA ILE A 150 21.92 17.83 2.23
C ILE A 150 22.97 18.22 1.17
N ALA A 151 22.98 17.55 0.02
CA ALA A 151 23.91 17.85 -1.07
C ALA A 151 23.62 19.17 -1.81
N GLN A 152 22.45 19.78 -1.60
CA GLN A 152 22.04 21.05 -2.21
C GLN A 152 22.11 22.26 -1.25
N MET A 153 22.50 22.05 0.00
CA MET A 153 22.92 23.11 0.94
C MET A 153 24.39 23.45 0.74
#